data_AF-A0A0W0Z519-F1
#
_entry.id   AF-A0A0W0Z519-F1
#
_cell.length_a   1.000
_cell.length_b   1.000
_cell.length_c   1.000
_cell.angle_alpha   90.00
_cell.angle_beta   90.00
_cell.angle_gamma   90.00
#
_symmetry.space_group_name_H-M   'P 1'
#
loop_
_entity.id
_entity.type
_entity.pdbx_description
1 polymer ?
#
loop_
_entity_poly.entity_id
_entity_poly.type
_entity_poly.pdbx_seq_one_letter_code
_entity_poly.pdbx_strand_id
1 'polypeptide(L)'
;MKCSACGYVRKGTDLAPAWQCPSCKIAYIKSECGLLWMSIHPTEKDIPKNMNAAYIIFNGNKLYHFNKINKFPLSDGVTLNEDNRKAVVLILAQLKSSIKVSEEQKILSKNLTQEQINIFKAIMSSKNEHSSNGSSKWYRWLLSLSRCYKKNRSENPEINDKTATEILENNFLNRHLKLILLFLNIFLVVVWMFYLTNSYYNPEINNKIQNESSKNINTKAANHAATINLSGIDLNKISNYAEASATLASDCKINVQVYHKYDENCKKSLKLLREIEPEFKKHLKCNKK
;
A
#
# COMPACT_ATOMS: atom_id res chain seq x y z
N MET A 1 32.52 10.78 -0.99
CA MET A 1 31.62 10.78 0.19
C MET A 1 30.31 11.49 -0.16
N LYS A 2 29.14 10.91 0.15
CA LYS A 2 27.83 11.52 -0.13
C LYS A 2 27.20 12.07 1.16
N CYS A 3 26.67 13.29 1.12
CA CYS A 3 26.04 13.93 2.27
C CYS A 3 24.63 13.39 2.48
N SER A 4 24.31 12.83 3.66
CA SER A 4 22.94 12.35 3.93
C SER A 4 21.92 13.47 4.19
N ALA A 5 22.36 14.70 4.48
CA ALA A 5 21.44 15.82 4.69
C ALA A 5 20.97 16.44 3.38
N CYS A 6 21.89 16.69 2.44
CA CYS A 6 21.58 17.38 1.19
C CYS A 6 21.88 16.54 -0.05
N GLY A 7 22.24 15.27 0.06
CA GLY A 7 22.56 14.35 -1.05
C GLY A 7 23.75 14.73 -1.95
N TYR A 8 24.50 15.80 -1.65
CA TYR A 8 25.67 16.21 -2.44
C TYR A 8 26.77 15.14 -2.42
N VAL A 9 27.36 14.85 -3.58
CA VAL A 9 28.49 13.94 -3.71
C VAL A 9 29.79 14.74 -3.77
N ARG A 10 30.65 14.55 -2.77
CA ARG A 10 31.92 15.24 -2.65
C ARG A 10 32.87 14.92 -3.79
N LYS A 11 33.45 15.97 -4.38
CA LYS A 11 34.50 15.94 -5.40
C LYS A 11 35.86 16.12 -4.73
N GLY A 12 36.92 15.59 -5.36
CA GLY A 12 38.30 15.76 -4.87
C GLY A 12 38.77 17.22 -4.84
N THR A 13 38.16 18.07 -5.68
CA THR A 13 38.44 19.50 -5.79
C THR A 13 37.70 20.37 -4.76
N ASP A 14 36.88 19.78 -3.88
CA ASP A 14 36.09 20.54 -2.92
C ASP A 14 36.96 21.06 -1.76
N LEU A 15 37.00 22.38 -1.58
CA LEU A 15 37.83 23.07 -0.58
C LEU A 15 37.35 22.96 0.88
N ALA A 16 36.13 22.46 1.13
CA ALA A 16 35.62 22.33 2.50
C ALA A 16 36.42 21.27 3.28
N PRO A 17 36.49 21.31 4.63
CA PRO A 17 37.10 20.24 5.42
C PRO A 17 36.48 18.87 5.15
N ALA A 18 37.25 17.77 5.23
CA ALA A 18 36.79 16.41 4.90
C ALA A 18 35.52 15.97 5.66
N TRP A 19 35.35 16.45 6.89
CA TRP A 19 34.21 16.16 7.75
C TRP A 19 32.95 16.99 7.43
N GLN A 20 33.03 17.99 6.55
CA GLN A 20 31.95 18.92 6.22
C GLN A 20 31.48 18.80 4.77
N CYS A 21 30.17 18.82 4.54
CA CYS A 21 29.62 18.90 3.20
C CYS A 21 29.87 20.29 2.58
N PRO A 22 30.51 20.41 1.42
CA PRO A 22 30.81 21.72 0.82
C PRO A 22 29.55 22.43 0.31
N SER A 23 28.50 21.69 -0.05
CA SER A 23 27.23 22.25 -0.56
C SER A 23 26.35 22.80 0.56
N CYS A 24 26.04 22.00 1.58
CA CYS A 24 25.13 22.42 2.65
C CYS A 24 25.85 22.85 3.93
N LYS A 25 27.18 22.73 4.03
CA LYS A 25 28.00 23.05 5.22
C LYS A 25 27.68 22.22 6.48
N ILE A 26 26.86 21.17 6.38
CA ILE A 26 26.59 20.23 7.48
C ILE A 26 27.75 19.24 7.62
N ALA A 27 28.17 18.95 8.86
CA ALA A 27 29.11 17.87 9.13
C ALA A 27 28.51 16.51 8.77
N TYR A 28 29.23 15.67 8.03
CA TYR A 28 28.73 14.36 7.59
C TYR A 28 28.34 13.42 8.73
N ILE A 29 28.94 13.59 9.90
CA ILE A 29 28.65 12.77 11.09
C ILE A 29 27.33 13.22 11.75
N LYS A 30 26.88 14.44 11.48
CA LYS A 30 25.67 15.04 12.06
C LYS A 30 24.53 15.16 11.05
N SER A 31 24.63 14.55 9.88
CA SER A 31 23.68 14.78 8.78
C SER A 31 22.41 13.91 8.86
N GLU A 32 21.83 13.78 10.05
CA GLU A 32 20.49 13.19 10.21
C GLU A 32 19.49 14.04 9.41
N CYS A 33 18.82 13.38 8.45
CA CYS A 33 17.76 13.96 7.64
C CYS A 33 16.46 13.26 8.02
N GLY A 34 15.60 13.99 8.74
CA GLY A 34 14.35 13.46 9.25
C GLY A 34 13.17 13.62 8.28
N LEU A 35 12.12 12.85 8.55
CA LEU A 35 10.79 13.08 8.00
C LEU A 35 9.82 13.38 9.14
N LEU A 36 9.13 14.52 9.04
CA LEU A 36 8.12 14.94 10.00
C LEU A 36 6.76 15.07 9.32
N TRP A 37 5.73 14.84 10.10
CA TRP A 37 4.36 15.19 9.79
C TRP A 37 3.87 16.27 10.74
N MET A 38 3.20 17.28 10.21
CA MET A 38 2.67 18.40 10.98
C MET A 38 1.28 18.81 10.47
N SER A 39 0.39 19.14 11.40
CA SER A 39 -0.93 19.73 11.10
C SER A 39 -0.95 21.25 11.20
N ILE A 40 0.03 21.83 11.89
CA ILE A 40 0.26 23.27 12.03
C ILE A 40 1.44 23.73 11.17
N HIS A 41 1.43 25.02 10.79
CA HIS A 41 2.46 25.54 9.90
C HIS A 41 3.82 25.42 10.60
N PRO A 42 4.79 24.73 9.98
CA PRO A 42 6.06 24.42 10.63
C PRO A 42 6.84 25.68 11.00
N THR A 43 7.29 25.77 12.24
CA THR A 43 8.23 26.80 12.73
C THR A 43 9.56 26.17 13.15
N GLU A 44 10.62 26.98 13.29
CA GLU A 44 11.94 26.47 13.71
C GLU A 44 11.89 25.80 15.08
N LYS A 45 11.03 26.30 15.98
CA LYS A 45 10.88 25.80 17.35
C LYS A 45 10.31 24.38 17.37
N ASP A 46 9.54 24.03 16.35
CA ASP A 46 8.91 22.72 16.23
C ASP A 46 9.91 21.67 15.72
N ILE A 47 11.04 22.07 15.16
CA ILE A 47 12.01 21.11 14.61
C ILE A 47 12.97 20.65 15.73
N PRO A 48 13.17 19.33 15.92
CA PRO A 48 14.09 18.82 16.94
C PRO A 48 15.48 19.45 16.83
N LYS A 49 16.02 19.96 17.94
CA LYS A 49 17.29 20.71 17.97
C LYS A 49 18.49 19.95 17.38
N ASN A 50 18.43 18.61 17.42
CA ASN A 50 19.44 17.71 16.89
C ASN A 50 19.34 17.48 15.37
N MET A 51 18.22 17.82 14.72
CA MET A 51 18.09 17.70 13.28
C MET A 51 18.73 18.88 12.55
N ASN A 52 19.58 18.58 11.58
CA ASN A 52 20.19 19.60 10.72
C ASN A 52 19.43 19.79 9.41
N ALA A 53 18.72 18.76 8.96
CA ALA A 53 17.82 18.82 7.81
C ALA A 53 16.56 17.99 8.07
N ALA A 54 15.44 18.42 7.49
CA ALA A 54 14.20 17.66 7.58
C ALA A 54 13.30 17.92 6.37
N TYR A 55 12.58 16.89 5.95
CA TYR A 55 11.41 17.03 5.11
C TYR A 55 10.17 17.03 5.99
N ILE A 56 9.26 17.97 5.76
CA ILE A 56 8.08 18.15 6.59
C ILE A 56 6.86 18.06 5.68
N ILE A 57 6.01 17.07 5.94
CA ILE A 57 4.71 16.95 5.29
C ILE A 57 3.70 17.71 6.13
N PHE A 58 3.14 18.77 5.55
CA PHE A 58 2.17 19.63 6.18
C PHE A 58 0.78 19.34 5.64
N ASN A 59 -0.18 19.03 6.53
CA ASN A 59 -1.57 18.74 6.19
C ASN A 59 -1.75 17.72 5.04
N GLY A 60 -0.79 16.81 4.88
CA GLY A 60 -0.79 15.77 3.84
C GLY A 60 -0.70 16.27 2.39
N ASN A 61 -0.59 17.57 2.14
CA ASN A 61 -0.67 18.13 0.79
C ASN A 61 0.43 19.13 0.45
N LYS A 62 1.27 19.52 1.41
CA LYS A 62 2.45 20.35 1.16
C LYS A 62 3.69 19.69 1.72
N LEU A 63 4.79 19.83 0.98
CA LEU A 63 6.10 19.38 1.40
C LEU A 63 7.00 20.60 1.62
N TYR A 64 7.59 20.69 2.79
CA TYR A 64 8.60 21.68 3.12
C TYR A 64 9.95 21.00 3.30
N HIS A 65 11.02 21.76 3.07
CA HIS A 65 12.37 21.33 3.36
C HIS A 65 13.02 22.32 4.31
N PHE A 66 13.46 21.81 5.45
CA PHE A 66 14.22 22.53 6.44
C PHE A 66 15.70 22.21 6.31
N ASN A 67 16.53 23.25 6.38
CA ASN A 67 17.96 23.13 6.57
C ASN A 67 18.42 24.19 7.60
N LYS A 68 18.98 23.72 8.71
CA LYS A 68 19.40 24.56 9.85
C LYS A 68 20.37 25.68 9.46
N ILE A 69 21.16 25.48 8.41
CA ILE A 69 22.21 26.42 8.00
C ILE A 69 21.66 27.58 7.18
N ASN A 70 20.58 27.37 6.42
CA ASN A 70 20.05 28.41 5.55
C ASN A 70 19.21 29.45 6.30
N LYS A 71 19.02 29.27 7.62
CA LYS A 71 18.09 30.00 8.50
C LYS A 71 16.65 30.00 7.94
N PHE A 72 15.66 30.13 8.82
CA PHE A 72 14.28 30.34 8.38
C PHE A 72 14.22 31.59 7.46
N PRO A 73 13.39 31.61 6.41
CA PRO A 73 12.13 30.86 6.27
C PRO A 73 12.28 29.48 5.65
N LEU A 74 11.43 28.53 6.09
CA LEU A 74 11.13 27.35 5.27
C LEU A 74 10.70 27.87 3.89
N SER A 75 11.29 27.31 2.82
CA SER A 75 10.77 27.51 1.45
C SER A 75 9.24 27.47 1.45
N ASP A 76 8.52 28.19 0.58
CA ASP A 76 7.03 28.31 0.62
C ASP A 76 6.21 27.00 0.53
N GLY A 77 6.90 25.86 0.62
CA GLY A 77 6.40 24.55 0.42
C GLY A 77 6.23 24.29 -1.07
N VAL A 78 6.13 23.01 -1.38
CA VAL A 78 5.66 22.53 -2.68
C VAL A 78 4.35 21.82 -2.44
N THR A 79 3.30 22.26 -3.15
CA THR A 79 2.02 21.56 -3.16
C THR A 79 2.21 20.22 -3.86
N LEU A 80 1.81 19.14 -3.18
CA LEU A 80 1.91 17.79 -3.69
C LEU A 80 0.73 17.54 -4.65
N ASN A 81 1.03 17.45 -5.95
CA ASN A 81 0.08 16.92 -6.92
C ASN A 81 -0.17 15.42 -6.68
N GLU A 82 -1.09 14.83 -7.44
CA GLU A 82 -1.50 13.43 -7.26
C GLU A 82 -0.34 12.42 -7.33
N ASP A 83 0.57 12.60 -8.29
CA ASP A 83 1.70 11.70 -8.47
C ASP A 83 2.74 11.85 -7.34
N ASN A 84 3.02 13.09 -6.93
CA ASN A 84 3.90 13.37 -5.80
C ASN A 84 3.30 12.84 -4.50
N ARG A 85 1.98 12.97 -4.30
CA ARG A 85 1.27 12.37 -3.16
C ARG A 85 1.46 10.85 -3.12
N LYS A 86 1.28 10.16 -4.26
CA LYS A 86 1.50 8.70 -4.34
C LYS A 86 2.93 8.32 -3.95
N ALA A 87 3.93 9.07 -4.42
CA ALA A 87 5.33 8.84 -4.05
C ALA A 87 5.56 9.02 -2.55
N VAL A 88 5.00 10.06 -1.94
CA VAL A 88 5.08 10.29 -0.49
C VAL A 88 4.40 9.15 0.29
N VAL A 89 3.21 8.72 -0.13
CA VAL A 89 2.49 7.60 0.51
C VAL A 89 3.31 6.30 0.47
N LEU A 90 4.00 6.02 -0.64
CA LEU A 90 4.90 4.86 -0.73
C LEU A 90 6.03 4.93 0.31
N ILE A 91 6.63 6.10 0.50
CA ILE A 91 7.66 6.31 1.53
C ILE A 91 7.08 6.08 2.93
N LEU A 92 5.91 6.65 3.22
CA LEU A 92 5.23 6.46 4.50
C LEU A 92 4.90 4.99 4.78
N ALA A 93 4.45 4.26 3.75
CA ALA A 93 4.18 2.83 3.84
C ALA A 93 5.46 2.02 4.14
N GLN A 94 6.59 2.37 3.51
CA GLN A 94 7.90 1.75 3.80
C GLN A 94 8.35 1.98 5.24
N LEU A 95 8.11 3.18 5.77
CA LEU A 95 8.44 3.53 7.16
C LEU A 95 7.51 2.85 8.18
N LYS A 96 6.46 2.12 7.72
CA LYS A 96 5.40 1.53 8.55
C LYS A 96 4.78 2.54 9.52
N SER A 97 4.83 3.82 9.19
CA SER A 97 4.40 4.86 10.10
C SER A 97 2.87 4.94 10.09
N SER A 98 2.22 4.58 11.19
CA SER A 98 0.82 4.92 11.44
C SER A 98 0.73 6.36 11.96
N ILE A 99 0.18 7.23 11.13
CA ILE A 99 -0.03 8.64 11.49
C ILE A 99 -1.38 8.72 12.21
N LYS A 100 -1.34 9.02 13.51
CA LYS A 100 -2.56 9.34 14.27
C LYS A 100 -2.82 10.83 14.07
N VAL A 101 -4.06 11.14 13.72
CA VAL A 101 -4.52 12.46 13.24
C VAL A 101 -4.43 13.54 14.31
N SER A 102 -4.48 13.15 15.59
CA SER A 102 -4.50 14.08 16.72
C SER A 102 -3.12 14.61 17.11
N GLU A 103 -2.04 14.14 16.49
CA GLU A 103 -0.69 14.60 16.84
C GLU A 103 -0.36 15.87 16.03
N GLU A 104 -0.20 17.01 16.72
CA GLU A 104 0.20 18.30 16.14
C GLU A 104 1.51 18.19 15.36
N GLN A 105 2.40 17.34 15.87
CA GLN A 105 3.68 17.02 15.28
C GLN A 105 4.02 15.55 15.54
N LYS A 106 4.45 14.85 14.48
CA LYS A 106 4.98 13.49 14.57
C LYS A 106 6.29 13.36 13.83
N ILE A 107 7.32 12.88 14.51
CA ILE A 107 8.56 12.45 13.85
C ILE A 107 8.32 11.06 13.28
N LEU A 108 8.28 10.96 11.95
CA LEU A 108 8.03 9.71 11.24
C LEU A 108 9.31 8.90 11.05
N SER A 109 10.42 9.60 10.79
CA SER A 109 11.75 9.00 10.78
C SER A 109 12.79 10.02 11.19
N LYS A 110 13.81 9.57 11.92
CA LYS A 110 15.02 10.36 12.19
C LYS A 110 16.03 10.30 11.05
N ASN A 111 15.96 9.23 10.24
CA ASN A 111 16.89 8.96 9.15
C ASN A 111 16.13 8.53 7.90
N LEU A 112 16.22 9.33 6.85
CA LEU A 112 15.77 8.97 5.52
C LEU A 112 16.89 8.28 4.73
N THR A 113 16.51 7.27 3.95
CA THR A 113 17.43 6.66 2.99
C THR A 113 17.75 7.63 1.85
N GLN A 114 18.87 7.40 1.18
CA GLN A 114 19.29 8.27 0.08
C GLN A 114 18.29 8.28 -1.09
N GLU A 115 17.62 7.15 -1.33
CA GLU A 115 16.57 7.03 -2.34
C GLU A 115 15.37 7.91 -1.99
N GLN A 116 14.89 7.83 -0.75
CA GLN A 116 13.80 8.67 -0.25
C GLN A 116 14.13 10.17 -0.35
N ILE A 117 15.36 10.55 0.02
CA ILE A 117 15.84 11.94 -0.11
C ILE A 117 15.82 12.38 -1.57
N ASN A 118 16.27 11.54 -2.51
CA ASN A 118 16.26 11.88 -3.93
C ASN A 118 14.83 12.12 -4.45
N ILE A 119 13.87 11.31 -3.98
CA ILE A 119 12.45 11.47 -4.33
C ILE A 119 11.94 12.83 -3.85
N PHE A 120 12.16 13.17 -2.58
CA PHE A 120 11.71 14.45 -2.05
C PHE A 120 12.37 15.65 -2.75
N LYS A 121 13.65 15.55 -3.11
CA LYS A 121 14.32 16.60 -3.90
C LYS A 121 13.71 16.79 -5.28
N ALA A 122 13.38 15.71 -5.97
CA ALA A 122 12.76 15.78 -7.28
C ALA A 122 11.39 16.47 -7.19
N ILE A 123 10.59 16.13 -6.17
CA ILE A 123 9.34 16.84 -5.85
C ILE A 123 9.62 18.33 -5.63
N MET A 124 10.59 18.67 -4.79
CA MET A 124 10.92 20.07 -4.49
C MET A 124 11.42 20.87 -5.71
N SER A 125 12.13 20.21 -6.63
CA SER A 125 12.69 20.84 -7.83
C SER A 125 11.64 21.06 -8.92
N SER A 126 10.57 20.24 -8.93
CA SER A 126 9.47 20.34 -9.91
C SER A 126 8.67 21.65 -9.81
N LYS A 127 8.78 22.39 -8.69
CA LYS A 127 8.16 23.72 -8.52
C LYS A 127 8.65 24.73 -9.56
N ASN A 128 9.84 24.53 -10.14
CA ASN A 128 10.45 25.45 -11.09
C ASN A 128 10.18 25.08 -12.56
N GLU A 129 9.55 23.93 -12.85
CA GLU A 129 9.28 23.43 -14.20
C GLU A 129 7.78 23.43 -14.54
N HIS A 130 7.05 24.47 -14.13
CA HIS A 130 5.79 24.82 -14.80
C HIS A 130 6.06 25.44 -16.18
N SER A 131 6.75 24.68 -17.04
CA SER A 131 6.76 24.89 -18.48
C SER A 131 7.27 23.64 -19.19
N SER A 132 6.37 22.97 -19.93
CA SER A 132 6.60 21.93 -20.95
C SER A 132 6.87 20.47 -20.52
N ASN A 133 5.86 19.61 -20.72
CA ASN A 133 5.87 18.21 -21.18
C ASN A 133 6.83 17.13 -20.59
N GLY A 134 7.57 17.37 -19.50
CA GLY A 134 8.55 16.42 -18.94
C GLY A 134 8.04 15.34 -17.97
N SER A 135 6.78 15.41 -17.51
CA SER A 135 6.27 14.65 -16.35
C SER A 135 6.28 13.13 -16.49
N SER A 136 6.28 12.58 -17.71
CA SER A 136 6.13 11.13 -17.92
C SER A 136 7.41 10.31 -17.60
N LYS A 137 8.60 10.93 -17.65
CA LYS A 137 9.87 10.18 -17.63
C LYS A 137 10.30 9.78 -16.22
N TRP A 138 10.12 10.65 -15.22
CA TRP A 138 10.48 10.36 -13.83
C TRP A 138 9.46 9.43 -13.14
N TYR A 139 8.17 9.53 -13.48
CA TYR A 139 7.16 8.61 -12.97
C TYR A 139 7.41 7.16 -13.42
N ARG A 140 7.89 6.95 -14.66
CA ARG A 140 8.35 5.61 -15.13
C ARG A 140 9.52 5.08 -14.30
N TRP A 141 10.44 5.95 -13.88
CA TRP A 141 11.55 5.57 -13.00
C TRP A 141 11.04 5.17 -11.60
N LEU A 142 10.13 5.95 -10.99
CA LEU A 142 9.49 5.62 -9.71
C LEU A 142 8.69 4.30 -9.76
N LEU A 143 7.92 4.09 -10.83
CA LEU A 143 7.20 2.83 -11.05
C LEU A 143 8.13 1.64 -11.27
N SER A 144 9.35 1.84 -11.79
CA SER A 144 10.34 0.77 -11.92
C SER A 144 10.94 0.40 -10.57
N LEU A 145 11.14 1.37 -9.67
CA LEU A 145 11.67 1.15 -8.33
C LEU A 145 10.70 0.35 -7.45
N SER A 146 9.39 0.60 -7.56
CA SER A 146 8.39 -0.19 -6.85
C SER A 146 8.37 -1.66 -7.29
N ARG A 147 8.68 -1.94 -8.57
CA ARG A 147 8.84 -3.32 -9.09
C ARG A 147 10.12 -3.99 -8.59
N CYS A 148 11.23 -3.26 -8.48
CA CYS A 148 12.49 -3.80 -7.94
C CYS A 148 12.40 -4.12 -6.44
N TYR A 149 11.68 -3.31 -5.66
CA TYR A 149 11.53 -3.55 -4.22
C TYR A 149 10.78 -4.84 -3.88
N LYS A 150 9.82 -5.26 -4.73
CA LYS A 150 9.10 -6.54 -4.55
C LYS A 150 10.03 -7.77 -4.67
N LYS A 151 11.22 -7.60 -5.26
CA LYS A 151 12.17 -8.68 -5.55
C LYS A 151 13.23 -8.92 -4.45
N ASN A 152 13.53 -7.96 -3.58
CA ASN A 152 14.66 -8.04 -2.63
C ASN A 152 14.28 -8.32 -1.16
N ARG A 153 13.09 -8.88 -0.87
CA ARG A 153 12.63 -9.15 0.51
C ARG A 153 13.08 -10.51 1.07
N SER A 154 14.31 -10.93 0.78
CA SER A 154 14.93 -12.14 1.29
C SER A 154 16.38 -11.87 1.67
N GLU A 155 16.60 -11.14 2.76
CA GLU A 155 17.82 -11.27 3.57
C GLU A 155 17.62 -10.43 4.84
N ASN A 156 17.93 -11.06 5.97
CA ASN A 156 17.59 -10.62 7.32
C ASN A 156 18.89 -10.17 8.02
N PRO A 157 18.96 -8.99 8.67
CA PRO A 157 20.03 -8.71 9.61
C PRO A 157 19.53 -8.84 11.06
N GLU A 158 20.33 -9.52 11.88
CA GLU A 158 20.17 -9.68 13.32
C GLU A 158 20.18 -8.31 14.03
N ILE A 159 19.26 -8.12 14.99
CA ILE A 159 19.24 -6.97 15.91
C ILE A 159 18.99 -7.48 17.34
N ASN A 160 19.80 -6.93 18.24
CA ASN A 160 20.02 -7.30 19.64
C ASN A 160 18.85 -7.10 20.63
N ASP A 161 19.03 -7.73 21.78
CA ASP A 161 18.04 -8.49 22.57
C ASP A 161 17.37 -7.72 23.73
N LYS A 162 17.00 -6.44 23.54
CA LYS A 162 16.35 -5.66 24.62
C LYS A 162 15.00 -5.03 24.27
N THR A 163 14.47 -5.30 23.08
CA THR A 163 13.15 -4.84 22.62
C THR A 163 12.19 -6.01 22.31
N ALA A 164 12.50 -7.20 22.82
CA ALA A 164 11.87 -8.46 22.40
C ALA A 164 10.43 -8.64 22.91
N THR A 165 10.04 -8.02 24.02
CA THR A 165 8.77 -8.34 24.69
C THR A 165 7.54 -7.66 24.07
N GLU A 166 7.64 -6.42 23.55
CA GLU A 166 6.53 -5.78 22.81
C GLU A 166 6.49 -6.15 21.31
N ILE A 167 7.62 -6.63 20.76
CA ILE A 167 7.71 -7.10 19.37
C ILE A 167 7.17 -8.54 19.23
N LEU A 168 7.13 -9.31 20.31
CA LEU A 168 6.69 -10.72 20.29
C LEU A 168 5.20 -10.88 19.97
N GLU A 169 4.32 -10.02 20.51
CA GLU A 169 2.87 -10.17 20.32
C GLU A 169 2.40 -9.87 18.89
N ASN A 170 3.02 -8.89 18.22
CA ASN A 170 2.68 -8.54 16.84
C ASN A 170 3.27 -9.53 15.81
N ASN A 171 4.37 -10.20 16.15
CA ASN A 171 4.92 -11.29 15.33
C ASN A 171 4.15 -12.60 15.53
N PHE A 172 3.55 -12.83 16.71
CA PHE A 172 2.69 -13.97 16.97
C PHE A 172 1.47 -13.96 16.04
N LEU A 173 0.70 -12.86 16.00
CA LEU A 173 -0.46 -12.77 15.10
C LEU A 173 -0.09 -12.92 13.62
N ASN A 174 1.01 -12.34 13.16
CA ASN A 174 1.41 -12.41 11.76
C ASN A 174 1.95 -13.82 11.38
N ARG A 175 2.61 -14.51 12.32
CA ARG A 175 3.06 -15.90 12.15
C ARG A 175 1.89 -16.88 12.16
N HIS A 176 0.95 -16.71 13.10
CA HIS A 176 -0.25 -17.55 13.17
C HIS A 176 -1.19 -17.32 12.00
N LEU A 177 -1.35 -16.09 11.50
CA LEU A 177 -2.16 -15.81 10.31
C LEU A 177 -1.61 -16.51 9.06
N LYS A 178 -0.28 -16.54 8.87
CA LYS A 178 0.35 -17.29 7.78
C LYS A 178 0.13 -18.80 7.89
N LEU A 179 0.23 -19.35 9.09
CA LEU A 179 -0.06 -20.76 9.33
C LEU A 179 -1.54 -21.08 9.06
N ILE A 180 -2.46 -20.25 9.54
CA ILE A 180 -3.90 -20.39 9.28
C ILE A 180 -4.17 -20.37 7.78
N LEU A 181 -3.62 -19.41 7.03
CA LEU A 181 -3.77 -19.34 5.56
C LEU A 181 -3.19 -20.55 4.84
N LEU A 182 -2.09 -21.12 5.36
CA LEU A 182 -1.48 -22.32 4.81
C LEU A 182 -2.37 -23.55 5.07
N PHE A 183 -2.88 -23.71 6.29
CA PHE A 183 -3.84 -24.78 6.61
C PHE A 183 -5.14 -24.67 5.79
N LEU A 184 -5.64 -23.44 5.58
CA LEU A 184 -6.84 -23.20 4.79
C LEU A 184 -6.64 -23.58 3.31
N ASN A 185 -5.46 -23.28 2.74
CA ASN A 185 -5.12 -23.73 1.39
C ASN A 185 -4.98 -25.26 1.29
N ILE A 186 -4.30 -25.90 2.24
CA ILE A 186 -4.19 -27.37 2.26
C ILE A 186 -5.57 -28.01 2.37
N PHE A 187 -6.43 -27.50 3.26
CA PHE A 187 -7.80 -27.98 3.40
C PHE A 187 -8.59 -27.87 2.09
N LEU A 188 -8.50 -26.73 1.39
CA LEU A 188 -9.16 -26.55 0.10
C LEU A 188 -8.65 -27.54 -0.96
N VAL A 189 -7.35 -27.82 -1.01
CA VAL A 189 -6.79 -28.82 -1.93
C VAL A 189 -7.28 -30.23 -1.59
N VAL A 190 -7.34 -30.60 -0.31
CA VAL A 190 -7.86 -31.90 0.12
C VAL A 190 -9.33 -32.04 -0.23
N VAL A 191 -10.16 -31.03 0.05
CA VAL A 191 -11.58 -31.02 -0.34
C VAL A 191 -11.74 -31.13 -1.85
N TRP A 192 -10.92 -30.43 -2.62
CA TRP A 192 -10.93 -30.51 -4.08
C TRP A 192 -10.53 -31.90 -4.59
N MET A 193 -9.53 -32.54 -3.98
CA MET A 193 -9.14 -33.92 -4.29
C MET A 193 -10.25 -34.92 -3.95
N PHE A 194 -10.92 -34.76 -2.80
CA PHE A 194 -12.09 -35.57 -2.41
C PHE A 194 -13.27 -35.38 -3.36
N TYR A 195 -13.49 -34.15 -3.83
CA TYR A 195 -14.52 -33.86 -4.82
C TYR A 195 -14.20 -34.57 -6.15
N LEU A 196 -12.94 -34.53 -6.60
CA LEU A 196 -12.51 -35.22 -7.81
C LEU A 196 -12.63 -36.75 -7.67
N THR A 197 -12.19 -37.34 -6.58
CA THR A 197 -12.30 -38.80 -6.38
C THR A 197 -13.75 -39.26 -6.30
N ASN A 198 -14.63 -38.52 -5.62
CA ASN A 198 -16.06 -38.83 -5.60
C ASN A 198 -16.73 -38.63 -6.97
N SER A 199 -16.29 -37.65 -7.77
CA SER A 199 -16.79 -37.47 -9.13
C SER A 199 -16.35 -38.58 -10.08
N TYR A 200 -15.18 -39.18 -9.82
CA TYR A 200 -14.60 -40.24 -10.66
C TYR A 200 -15.11 -41.64 -10.27
N TYR A 201 -15.56 -41.83 -9.03
CA TYR A 201 -16.10 -43.10 -8.51
C TYR A 201 -17.61 -43.29 -8.74
N ASN A 202 -18.20 -42.62 -9.73
CA ASN A 202 -19.54 -42.92 -10.18
C ASN A 202 -19.51 -43.74 -11.49
N PRO A 203 -19.29 -45.07 -11.45
CA PRO A 203 -19.17 -45.92 -12.63
C PRO A 203 -20.50 -46.10 -13.39
N GLU A 204 -21.62 -45.51 -12.96
CA GLU A 204 -22.92 -45.69 -13.61
C GLU A 204 -23.21 -44.74 -14.78
N ILE A 205 -22.39 -43.69 -15.01
CA ILE A 205 -22.71 -42.69 -16.04
C ILE A 205 -22.11 -43.01 -17.42
N ASN A 206 -21.08 -43.85 -17.53
CA ASN A 206 -20.47 -44.16 -18.83
C ASN A 206 -21.16 -45.28 -19.64
N ASN A 207 -22.18 -45.94 -19.09
CA ASN A 207 -22.93 -46.97 -19.83
C ASN A 207 -24.31 -46.50 -20.32
N LYS A 208 -24.72 -45.25 -20.07
CA LYS A 208 -26.08 -44.78 -20.37
C LYS A 208 -26.23 -43.88 -21.60
N ILE A 209 -25.14 -43.52 -22.29
CA ILE A 209 -25.20 -42.70 -23.52
C ILE A 209 -25.44 -43.56 -24.78
N GLN A 210 -25.39 -44.90 -24.70
CA GLN A 210 -25.62 -45.76 -25.87
C GLN A 210 -26.96 -46.52 -25.90
N ASN A 211 -27.85 -46.39 -24.91
CA ASN A 211 -29.12 -47.13 -24.90
C ASN A 211 -30.30 -46.31 -24.36
N GLU A 212 -30.59 -45.16 -24.97
CA GLU A 212 -31.96 -44.61 -24.97
C GLU A 212 -32.72 -45.09 -26.21
N SER A 213 -33.03 -46.39 -26.22
CA SER A 213 -34.21 -46.92 -26.87
C SER A 213 -34.69 -48.10 -26.05
N SER A 214 -35.47 -47.81 -25.00
CA SER A 214 -36.62 -48.61 -24.54
C SER A 214 -36.92 -48.40 -23.05
N LYS A 215 -38.19 -48.05 -22.80
CA LYS A 215 -39.02 -48.38 -21.64
C LYS A 215 -38.82 -47.62 -20.31
N ASN A 216 -39.80 -46.73 -20.07
CA ASN A 216 -40.69 -46.72 -18.91
C ASN A 216 -40.35 -47.68 -17.76
N ILE A 217 -40.15 -47.14 -16.55
CA ILE A 217 -40.76 -47.57 -15.28
C ILE A 217 -40.60 -46.43 -14.26
N ASN A 218 -41.71 -46.12 -13.58
CA ASN A 218 -41.80 -45.26 -12.42
C ASN A 218 -40.95 -45.79 -11.25
N THR A 219 -40.07 -44.95 -10.69
CA THR A 219 -39.67 -45.04 -9.28
C THR A 219 -39.29 -43.66 -8.74
N LYS A 220 -40.01 -43.24 -7.69
CA LYS A 220 -39.64 -42.14 -6.80
C LYS A 220 -38.28 -42.45 -6.15
N ALA A 221 -37.29 -41.61 -6.40
CA ALA A 221 -36.12 -41.48 -5.54
C ALA A 221 -35.70 -40.00 -5.52
N ALA A 222 -36.02 -39.33 -4.42
CA ALA A 222 -35.62 -37.96 -4.15
C ALA A 222 -34.12 -37.94 -3.82
N ASN A 223 -33.29 -37.61 -4.80
CA ASN A 223 -31.91 -37.22 -4.58
C ASN A 223 -31.80 -35.73 -4.88
N HIS A 224 -31.63 -34.94 -3.82
CA HIS A 224 -31.34 -33.51 -3.86
C HIS A 224 -29.97 -33.28 -4.53
N ALA A 225 -29.94 -33.27 -5.87
CA ALA A 225 -28.88 -32.62 -6.61
C ALA A 225 -29.19 -31.12 -6.62
N ALA A 226 -28.43 -30.34 -5.85
CA ALA A 226 -28.44 -28.90 -5.96
C ALA A 226 -27.78 -28.51 -7.30
N THR A 227 -28.55 -28.57 -8.39
CA THR A 227 -28.23 -27.87 -9.63
C THR A 227 -28.24 -26.37 -9.33
N ILE A 228 -27.05 -25.80 -9.11
CA ILE A 228 -26.88 -24.35 -9.04
C ILE A 228 -27.14 -23.83 -10.46
N ASN A 229 -28.39 -23.47 -10.72
CA ASN A 229 -28.79 -22.89 -11.99
C ASN A 229 -28.26 -21.45 -12.05
N LEU A 230 -27.10 -21.26 -12.68
CA LEU A 230 -26.44 -19.97 -12.89
C LEU A 230 -27.12 -19.10 -13.97
N SER A 231 -28.22 -19.59 -14.56
CA SER A 231 -29.02 -18.88 -15.56
C SER A 231 -29.73 -17.67 -14.94
N GLY A 232 -29.03 -16.54 -14.84
CA GLY A 232 -29.56 -15.30 -14.31
C GLY A 232 -28.52 -14.38 -13.65
N ILE A 233 -27.30 -14.87 -13.43
CA ILE A 233 -26.22 -14.04 -12.89
C ILE A 233 -25.39 -13.47 -14.03
N ASP A 234 -25.42 -12.15 -14.18
CA ASP A 234 -24.46 -11.45 -15.03
C ASP A 234 -23.11 -11.32 -14.30
N LEU A 235 -22.30 -12.39 -14.41
CA LEU A 235 -20.97 -12.46 -13.79
C LEU A 235 -20.04 -11.35 -14.28
N ASN A 236 -20.24 -10.86 -15.51
CA ASN A 236 -19.45 -9.76 -16.06
C ASN A 236 -19.81 -8.45 -15.34
N LYS A 237 -21.09 -8.20 -15.09
CA LYS A 237 -21.53 -7.04 -14.31
C LYS A 237 -21.00 -7.07 -12.88
N ILE A 238 -21.09 -8.23 -12.21
CA ILE A 238 -20.56 -8.40 -10.84
C ILE A 238 -19.05 -8.15 -10.82
N SER A 239 -18.30 -8.74 -11.74
CA SER A 239 -16.85 -8.59 -11.83
C SER A 239 -16.45 -7.13 -12.04
N ASN A 240 -17.05 -6.46 -13.03
CA ASN A 240 -16.72 -5.08 -13.38
C ASN A 240 -17.08 -4.10 -12.24
N TYR A 241 -18.23 -4.31 -11.58
CA TYR A 241 -18.65 -3.42 -10.50
C TYR A 241 -17.85 -3.68 -9.22
N ALA A 242 -17.46 -4.93 -8.95
CA ALA A 242 -16.59 -5.26 -7.84
C ALA A 242 -15.21 -4.61 -8.00
N GLU A 243 -14.61 -4.71 -9.19
CA GLU A 243 -13.31 -4.08 -9.48
C GLU A 243 -13.39 -2.55 -9.34
N ALA A 244 -14.38 -1.91 -9.97
CA ALA A 244 -14.59 -0.47 -9.86
C ALA A 244 -14.85 -0.02 -8.41
N SER A 245 -15.63 -0.79 -7.64
CA SER A 245 -15.90 -0.50 -6.23
C SER A 245 -14.65 -0.61 -5.37
N ALA A 246 -13.75 -1.57 -5.65
CA ALA A 246 -12.51 -1.76 -4.91
C ALA A 246 -11.53 -0.60 -5.13
N THR A 247 -11.41 -0.13 -6.37
CA THR A 247 -10.60 1.06 -6.69
C THR A 247 -11.14 2.30 -5.97
N LEU A 248 -12.45 2.56 -6.07
CA LEU A 248 -13.09 3.71 -5.40
C LEU A 248 -13.04 3.61 -3.87
N ALA A 249 -13.12 2.40 -3.30
CA ALA A 249 -13.00 2.18 -1.87
C ALA A 249 -11.56 2.41 -1.37
N SER A 250 -10.55 2.05 -2.17
CA SER A 250 -9.15 2.37 -1.89
C SER A 250 -8.92 3.88 -1.85
N ASP A 251 -9.41 4.59 -2.87
CA ASP A 251 -9.27 6.06 -2.95
C ASP A 251 -10.05 6.75 -1.83
N CYS A 252 -11.26 6.27 -1.53
CA CYS A 252 -12.06 6.69 -0.37
C CYS A 252 -11.28 6.49 0.94
N LYS A 253 -10.71 5.31 1.17
CA LYS A 253 -9.94 5.02 2.38
C LYS A 253 -8.78 5.98 2.54
N ILE A 254 -8.07 6.28 1.45
CA ILE A 254 -6.99 7.27 1.45
C ILE A 254 -7.56 8.66 1.78
N ASN A 255 -8.65 9.09 1.17
CA ASN A 255 -9.24 10.40 1.43
C ASN A 255 -9.77 10.55 2.86
N VAL A 256 -10.37 9.50 3.42
CA VAL A 256 -10.84 9.48 4.81
C VAL A 256 -9.65 9.44 5.79
N GLN A 257 -8.59 8.70 5.47
CA GLN A 257 -7.39 8.61 6.32
C GLN A 257 -6.52 9.86 6.28
N VAL A 258 -6.44 10.54 5.13
CA VAL A 258 -5.56 11.70 4.92
C VAL A 258 -6.29 13.03 5.15
N TYR A 259 -7.56 13.13 4.74
CA TYR A 259 -8.31 14.40 4.76
C TYR A 259 -9.52 14.40 5.69
N HIS A 260 -9.84 13.27 6.34
CA HIS A 260 -11.02 13.11 7.21
C HIS A 260 -12.33 13.54 6.56
N LYS A 261 -12.39 13.48 5.23
CA LYS A 261 -13.57 13.85 4.47
C LYS A 261 -14.07 12.62 3.73
N TYR A 262 -15.35 12.38 3.93
CA TYR A 262 -16.10 11.43 3.14
C TYR A 262 -16.39 12.07 1.79
N ASP A 263 -15.68 11.62 0.75
CA ASP A 263 -15.73 12.24 -0.57
C ASP A 263 -16.77 11.56 -1.48
N GLU A 264 -16.85 12.03 -2.72
CA GLU A 264 -17.76 11.48 -3.72
C GLU A 264 -17.38 10.06 -4.14
N ASN A 265 -16.09 9.69 -4.07
CA ASN A 265 -15.63 8.34 -4.36
C ASN A 265 -16.11 7.33 -3.32
N CYS A 266 -16.13 7.72 -2.04
CA CYS A 266 -16.75 6.93 -0.97
C CYS A 266 -18.25 6.72 -1.23
N LYS A 267 -18.98 7.74 -1.72
CA LYS A 267 -20.40 7.60 -2.09
C LYS A 267 -20.58 6.65 -3.27
N LYS A 268 -19.74 6.77 -4.30
CA LYS A 268 -19.79 5.94 -5.51
C LYS A 268 -19.44 4.47 -5.23
N SER A 269 -18.43 4.20 -4.42
CA SER A 269 -18.06 2.82 -4.04
C SER A 269 -19.20 2.12 -3.30
N LEU A 270 -19.80 2.80 -2.31
CA LEU A 270 -20.94 2.28 -1.55
C LEU A 270 -22.18 2.09 -2.42
N LYS A 271 -22.41 2.98 -3.40
CA LYS A 271 -23.50 2.82 -4.37
C LYS A 271 -23.32 1.56 -5.21
N LEU A 272 -22.12 1.34 -5.77
CA LEU A 272 -21.83 0.14 -6.56
C LEU A 272 -21.98 -1.13 -5.74
N LEU A 273 -21.48 -1.16 -4.50
CA LEU A 273 -21.65 -2.32 -3.61
C LEU A 273 -23.12 -2.65 -3.34
N ARG A 274 -23.96 -1.63 -3.12
CA ARG A 274 -25.42 -1.81 -2.94
C ARG A 274 -26.12 -2.33 -4.19
N GLU A 275 -25.61 -2.01 -5.38
CA GLU A 275 -26.17 -2.52 -6.65
C GLU A 275 -25.85 -4.01 -6.88
N ILE A 276 -24.75 -4.52 -6.32
CA ILE A 276 -24.37 -5.95 -6.43
C ILE A 276 -24.93 -6.78 -5.27
N GLU A 277 -25.12 -6.19 -4.08
CA GLU A 277 -25.70 -6.83 -2.90
C GLU A 277 -26.96 -7.69 -3.15
N PRO A 278 -27.97 -7.24 -3.93
CA PRO A 278 -29.17 -8.06 -4.19
C PRO A 278 -28.86 -9.33 -4.98
N GLU A 279 -27.85 -9.33 -5.86
CA GLU A 279 -27.45 -10.53 -6.60
C GLU A 279 -26.83 -11.58 -5.66
N PHE A 280 -26.03 -11.16 -4.67
CA PHE A 280 -25.53 -12.06 -3.63
C PHE A 280 -26.62 -12.56 -2.68
N LYS A 281 -27.58 -11.70 -2.31
CA LYS A 281 -28.68 -12.06 -1.40
C LYS A 281 -29.66 -13.07 -1.99
N LYS A 282 -29.88 -13.06 -3.32
CA LYS A 282 -30.72 -14.06 -4.00
C LYS A 282 -30.21 -15.49 -3.79
N HIS A 283 -28.89 -15.68 -3.67
CA HIS A 283 -28.27 -17.00 -3.51
C HIS A 283 -27.99 -17.41 -2.06
N LEU A 284 -27.81 -16.45 -1.14
CA LEU A 284 -27.65 -16.76 0.29
C LEU A 284 -28.93 -17.30 0.95
N LYS A 285 -30.11 -17.10 0.36
CA LYS A 285 -31.38 -17.64 0.87
C LYS A 285 -31.57 -19.16 0.66
N CYS A 286 -30.68 -19.84 -0.05
CA CYS A 286 -30.80 -21.28 -0.30
C CYS A 286 -30.17 -22.20 0.77
N ASN A 287 -29.48 -21.68 1.80
CA ASN A 287 -28.77 -22.48 2.81
C ASN A 287 -29.41 -22.49 4.21
N LYS A 288 -30.70 -22.20 4.34
CA LYS A 288 -31.45 -22.42 5.59
C LYS A 288 -32.50 -23.51 5.39
N LYS A 289 -32.06 -24.76 5.27
CA LYS A 289 -32.86 -25.96 5.57
C LYS A 289 -31.92 -27.04 6.06
#